data_AF-A0A1F6LN40-F1
#
_entry.id   AF-A0A1F6LN40-F1
#
_cell.length_a   1.000
_cell.length_b   1.000
_cell.length_c   1.000
_cell.angle_alpha   90.00
_cell.angle_beta   90.00
_cell.angle_gamma   90.00
#
_symmetry.space_group_name_H-M   'P 1'
#
loop_
_entity.id
_entity.type
_entity.pdbx_description
1 polymer ?
#
loop_
_entity_poly.entity_id
_entity_poly.type
_entity_poly.pdbx_seq_one_letter_code
_entity_poly.pdbx_strand_id
1 'polypeptide(L)'
;MTQLLHQNILTLFGFTATTSQQTKNELMSRLIELVEKRVLVKILDRMTAVQQEEFLRILEIGTDEEKTVFLQSHVPDVARLIDSEVVHLKQQAHNFGKRFSQAAA
;
A
#
# COMPACT_ATOMS: atom_id res chain seq x y z
N MET A 1 -11.26 -4.34 -2.87
CA MET A 1 -9.89 -4.14 -2.34
C MET A 1 -9.81 -2.97 -1.35
N THR A 2 -10.41 -1.82 -1.67
CA THR A 2 -10.33 -0.54 -0.93
C THR A 2 -10.85 -0.60 0.52
N GLN A 3 -11.90 -1.38 0.79
CA GLN A 3 -12.56 -1.37 2.11
C GLN A 3 -11.78 -2.15 3.19
N LEU A 4 -11.08 -3.23 2.80
CA LEU A 4 -10.21 -4.03 3.66
C LEU A 4 -8.91 -3.29 4.03
N LEU A 5 -8.36 -2.53 3.07
CA LEU A 5 -7.24 -1.62 3.29
C LEU A 5 -7.61 -0.50 4.28
N HIS A 6 -8.80 0.09 4.13
CA HIS A 6 -9.29 1.15 5.01
C HIS A 6 -9.42 0.72 6.48
N GLN A 7 -9.98 -0.46 6.75
CA GLN A 7 -10.13 -0.94 8.12
C GLN A 7 -8.78 -1.27 8.77
N ASN A 8 -7.87 -1.90 8.04
CA ASN A 8 -6.56 -2.27 8.58
C ASN A 8 -5.68 -1.04 8.89
N ILE A 9 -5.62 -0.04 8.02
CA ILE A 9 -4.72 1.10 8.23
C ILE A 9 -5.21 1.98 9.41
N LEU A 10 -6.53 2.18 9.60
CA LEU A 10 -7.05 2.97 10.74
C LEU A 10 -6.72 2.36 12.10
N THR A 11 -6.91 1.04 12.25
CA THR A 11 -6.61 0.32 13.49
C THR A 11 -5.10 0.24 13.75
N LEU A 12 -4.28 0.16 12.70
CA LEU A 12 -2.83 -0.05 12.83
C LEU A 12 -2.04 1.25 13.07
N PHE A 13 -2.57 2.42 12.72
CA PHE A 13 -1.89 3.72 12.88
C PHE A 13 -2.16 4.44 14.21
N GLY A 14 -2.92 3.84 15.12
CA GLY A 14 -3.07 4.35 16.49
C GLY A 14 -3.75 5.72 16.57
N PHE A 15 -4.61 6.04 15.60
CA PHE A 15 -5.36 7.29 15.59
C PHE A 15 -6.16 7.45 16.89
N THR A 16 -5.70 8.34 17.75
CA THR A 16 -6.40 8.69 18.99
C THR A 16 -7.75 9.33 18.69
N ALA A 17 -8.65 9.31 19.67
CA ALA A 17 -9.98 9.91 19.57
C ALA A 17 -9.95 11.43 19.25
N THR A 18 -8.79 12.10 19.45
CA THR A 18 -8.60 13.54 19.27
C THR A 18 -8.29 13.99 17.84
N THR A 19 -8.01 13.08 16.90
CA THR A 19 -7.76 13.46 15.50
C THR A 19 -9.09 13.68 14.77
N SER A 20 -9.23 14.79 14.04
CA SER A 20 -10.45 15.05 13.27
C SER A 20 -10.68 13.96 12.21
N GLN A 21 -11.94 13.64 11.92
CA GLN A 21 -12.27 12.62 10.91
C GLN A 21 -11.70 12.98 9.53
N GLN A 22 -11.65 14.26 9.19
CA GLN A 22 -11.07 14.75 7.94
C GLN A 22 -9.56 14.45 7.86
N THR A 23 -8.82 14.75 8.93
CA THR A 23 -7.38 14.47 9.00
C THR A 23 -7.10 12.96 8.95
N LYS A 24 -7.94 12.15 9.61
CA LYS A 24 -7.85 10.68 9.52
C LYS A 24 -8.03 10.22 8.07
N ASN A 25 -9.08 10.68 7.39
CA ASN A 25 -9.36 10.30 6.01
C ASN A 25 -8.23 10.73 5.06
N GLU A 26 -7.70 11.95 5.20
CA GLU A 26 -6.61 12.43 4.34
C GLU A 26 -5.32 11.63 4.56
N LEU A 27 -4.97 11.35 5.82
CA LEU A 27 -3.78 10.55 6.12
C LEU A 27 -3.96 9.11 5.60
N MET A 28 -5.15 8.54 5.74
CA MET A 28 -5.50 7.24 5.19
C MET A 28 -5.33 7.18 3.68
N SER A 29 -5.84 8.15 2.94
CA SER A 29 -5.68 8.21 1.48
C SER A 29 -4.20 8.28 1.08
N ARG A 30 -3.39 9.09 1.78
CA ARG A 30 -1.94 9.18 1.53
C ARG A 30 -1.20 7.88 1.83
N LEU A 31 -1.60 7.17 2.88
CA LEU A 31 -1.01 5.87 3.24
C LEU A 31 -1.39 4.79 2.22
N ILE A 32 -2.63 4.78 1.75
CA ILE A 32 -3.09 3.89 0.68
C ILE A 32 -2.26 4.12 -0.58
N GLU A 33 -2.15 5.37 -1.04
CA GLU A 33 -1.34 5.68 -2.22
C GLU A 33 0.12 5.22 -2.06
N LEU A 34 0.70 5.41 -0.87
CA LEU A 34 2.08 5.02 -0.62
C LEU A 34 2.26 3.50 -0.66
N VAL A 35 1.32 2.74 -0.09
CA VAL A 35 1.32 1.27 -0.17
C VAL A 35 1.14 0.82 -1.62
N GLU A 36 0.18 1.39 -2.35
CA GLU A 36 -0.07 1.08 -3.76
C GLU A 36 1.17 1.31 -4.62
N LYS A 37 1.83 2.47 -4.48
CA LYS A 37 3.07 2.79 -5.20
C LYS A 37 4.20 1.81 -4.89
N ARG A 38 4.39 1.44 -3.62
CA ARG A 38 5.44 0.48 -3.22
C ARG A 38 5.16 -0.93 -3.69
N VAL A 39 3.91 -1.38 -3.59
CA VAL A 39 3.49 -2.68 -4.09
C VAL A 39 3.67 -2.74 -5.61
N LEU A 40 3.29 -1.68 -6.34
CA LEU A 40 3.47 -1.60 -7.78
C LEU A 40 4.95 -1.74 -8.18
N VAL A 41 5.86 -1.04 -7.50
CA VAL A 41 7.31 -1.18 -7.75
C VAL A 41 7.77 -2.62 -7.54
N LYS A 42 7.38 -3.25 -6.42
CA LYS A 42 7.75 -4.65 -6.14
C LYS A 42 7.16 -5.65 -7.12
N ILE A 43 5.98 -5.37 -7.66
CA ILE A 43 5.34 -6.18 -8.70
C ILE A 43 6.17 -6.07 -9.98
N LEU A 44 6.52 -4.85 -10.39
CA LEU A 44 7.36 -4.60 -11.57
C LEU A 44 8.75 -5.24 -11.43
N ASP A 45 9.39 -5.18 -10.25
CA ASP A 45 10.70 -5.81 -9.99
C ASP A 45 10.71 -7.33 -10.18
N ARG A 46 9.54 -7.98 -10.14
CA ARG A 46 9.38 -9.43 -10.34
C ARG A 46 9.07 -9.81 -11.79
N MET A 47 8.88 -8.81 -12.64
CA MET A 47 8.53 -8.98 -14.05
C MET A 47 9.75 -8.76 -14.93
N THR A 48 9.76 -9.45 -16.07
CA THR A 48 10.67 -9.12 -17.18
C THR A 48 10.27 -7.79 -17.82
N ALA A 49 11.17 -7.15 -18.56
CA ALA A 49 10.87 -5.89 -19.26
C ALA A 49 9.63 -5.98 -20.18
N VAL A 50 9.45 -7.12 -20.87
CA VAL A 50 8.28 -7.37 -21.73
C VAL A 50 6.99 -7.43 -20.91
N GLN A 51 7.01 -8.14 -19.78
CA GLN A 51 5.87 -8.21 -18.87
C GLN A 51 5.57 -6.87 -18.21
N GLN A 52 6.59 -6.06 -17.91
CA GLN A 52 6.40 -4.70 -17.39
C GLN A 52 5.68 -3.81 -18.40
N GLU A 53 6.09 -3.80 -19.67
CA GLU A 53 5.41 -3.03 -20.72
C GLU A 53 3.96 -3.49 -20.91
N GLU A 54 3.73 -4.80 -20.92
CA GLU A 54 2.38 -5.36 -21.01
C GLU A 54 1.52 -4.96 -19.81
N PHE A 55 2.08 -5.03 -18.61
CA PHE A 55 1.37 -4.65 -17.40
C PHE A 55 1.05 -3.15 -17.35
N LEU A 56 1.99 -2.29 -17.75
CA LEU A 56 1.75 -0.85 -17.85
C LEU A 56 0.64 -0.52 -18.85
N ARG A 57 0.59 -1.23 -19.99
CA ARG A 57 -0.51 -1.10 -20.95
C ARG A 57 -1.85 -1.52 -20.33
N ILE A 58 -1.88 -2.63 -19.61
CA ILE A 58 -3.09 -3.13 -18.92
C ILE A 58 -3.54 -2.15 -17.81
N LEU A 59 -2.60 -1.48 -17.13
CA LEU A 59 -2.93 -0.47 -16.14
C LEU A 59 -3.59 0.78 -16.75
N GLU A 60 -3.16 1.21 -17.94
CA GLU A 60 -3.68 2.41 -18.61
C GLU A 60 -5.04 2.20 -19.27
N ILE A 61 -5.22 1.09 -20.00
CA ILE A 61 -6.38 0.88 -20.87
C ILE A 61 -7.15 -0.42 -20.58
N GLY A 62 -6.62 -1.28 -19.72
CA GLY A 62 -7.22 -2.57 -19.40
C GLY A 62 -8.32 -2.50 -18.34
N THR A 63 -9.16 -3.52 -18.35
CA THR A 63 -10.20 -3.80 -17.36
C THR A 63 -9.62 -4.30 -16.04
N ASP A 64 -10.41 -4.22 -14.97
CA ASP A 64 -9.98 -4.74 -13.66
C ASP A 64 -9.86 -6.27 -13.64
N GLU A 65 -10.65 -6.97 -14.46
CA GLU A 65 -10.49 -8.40 -14.71
C GLU A 65 -9.12 -8.70 -15.35
N GLU A 66 -8.73 -7.98 -16.40
CA GLU A 66 -7.45 -8.17 -17.09
C GLU A 66 -6.26 -7.92 -16.15
N LYS A 67 -6.33 -6.85 -15.33
CA LYS A 67 -5.32 -6.58 -14.28
C LYS A 67 -5.22 -7.75 -13.30
N THR A 68 -6.36 -8.28 -12.87
CA THR A 68 -6.42 -9.38 -11.89
C THR A 68 -5.84 -10.66 -12.48
N VAL A 69 -6.22 -11.02 -13.71
CA VAL A 69 -5.71 -12.20 -14.41
C VAL A 69 -4.21 -12.09 -14.66
N PHE A 70 -3.74 -10.91 -15.08
CA PHE A 70 -2.31 -10.67 -15.30
C PHE A 70 -1.50 -10.82 -14.00
N LEU A 71 -1.97 -10.22 -12.91
CA LEU A 71 -1.33 -10.33 -11.61
C LEU A 71 -1.35 -11.76 -11.06
N GLN A 72 -2.45 -12.50 -11.20
CA GLN A 72 -2.52 -13.89 -10.72
C GLN A 72 -1.59 -14.83 -11.48
N SER A 73 -1.40 -14.60 -12.78
CA SER A 73 -0.52 -15.41 -13.63
C SER A 73 0.97 -15.12 -13.43
N HIS A 74 1.33 -13.86 -13.17
CA HIS A 74 2.73 -13.43 -13.11
C HIS A 74 3.25 -13.17 -11.69
N VAL A 75 2.36 -12.82 -10.75
CA VAL A 75 2.68 -12.52 -9.36
C VAL A 75 1.63 -13.19 -8.44
N PRO A 76 1.67 -14.52 -8.28
CA PRO A 76 0.63 -15.26 -7.55
C PRO A 76 0.54 -14.89 -6.05
N ASP A 77 1.56 -14.22 -5.50
CA ASP A 77 1.64 -13.81 -4.10
C ASP A 77 1.42 -12.30 -3.86
N VAL A 78 0.76 -11.58 -4.78
CA VAL A 78 0.42 -10.14 -4.62
C VAL A 78 -0.21 -9.82 -3.27
N ALA A 79 -1.12 -10.66 -2.77
CA ALA A 79 -1.74 -10.43 -1.45
C ALA A 79 -0.70 -10.40 -0.31
N ARG A 80 0.28 -11.31 -0.34
CA ARG A 80 1.37 -11.32 0.65
C ARG A 80 2.29 -10.12 0.50
N LEU A 81 2.52 -9.65 -0.73
CA LEU A 81 3.29 -8.43 -0.99
C LEU A 81 2.62 -7.21 -0.34
N ILE A 82 1.30 -7.07 -0.51
CA ILE A 82 0.51 -6.01 0.11
C ILE A 82 0.63 -6.08 1.64
N ASP A 83 0.39 -7.26 2.23
CA ASP A 83 0.49 -7.45 3.68
C ASP A 83 1.88 -7.08 4.21
N SER A 84 2.94 -7.51 3.50
CA SER A 84 4.31 -7.18 3.87
C SER A 84 4.58 -5.68 3.87
N GLU A 85 4.04 -4.96 2.88
CA GLU A 85 4.22 -3.51 2.77
C GLU A 85 3.44 -2.74 3.83
N VAL A 86 2.22 -3.18 4.14
CA VAL A 86 1.44 -2.60 5.25
C VAL A 86 2.18 -2.79 6.59
N VAL A 87 2.75 -3.97 6.83
CA VAL A 87 3.53 -4.25 8.06
C VAL A 87 4.81 -3.39 8.11
N HIS A 88 5.55 -3.29 7.00
CA HIS A 88 6.73 -2.43 6.92
C HIS A 88 6.40 -0.96 7.15
N LEU A 89 5.34 -0.46 6.53
CA LEU A 89 4.88 0.92 6.69
C LEU A 89 4.50 1.19 8.16
N LYS A 90 3.83 0.24 8.82
CA LYS A 90 3.51 0.31 10.24
C LYS A 90 4.76 0.39 11.11
N GLN A 91 5.77 -0.44 10.86
CA GLN A 91 7.03 -0.39 11.60
C GLN A 91 7.77 0.94 11.37
N GLN A 92 7.78 1.45 10.15
CA GLN A 92 8.35 2.77 9.84
C GLN A 92 7.64 3.89 10.59
N ALA A 93 6.30 3.89 10.61
CA ALA A 93 5.50 4.87 11.34
C ALA A 93 5.75 4.81 12.86
N HIS A 94 5.78 3.61 13.43
CA HIS A 94 6.08 3.40 14.85
C HIS A 94 7.49 3.90 15.22
N ASN A 95 8.48 3.57 14.40
CA ASN A 95 9.86 4.01 14.61
C ASN A 95 10.01 5.53 14.45
N PHE A 96 9.29 6.13 13.50
CA PHE A 96 9.24 7.57 13.34
C PHE A 96 8.66 8.23 14.61
N GLY A 97 7.52 7.77 15.11
CA GLY A 97 6.91 8.29 16.34
C GLY A 97 7.85 8.20 17.56
N LYS A 98 8.56 7.08 17.73
CA LYS A 98 9.56 6.91 18.80
C LYS A 98 10.70 7.92 18.74
N ARG A 99 11.21 8.22 17.55
CA ARG A 99 12.30 9.18 17.35
C ARG A 99 11.89 10.61 17.73
N PHE A 100 10.64 10.99 17.48
CA PHE A 100 10.11 12.29 17.90
C PHE A 100 9.86 12.37 19.40
N SER A 101 9.40 11.30 20.05
CA SER A 101 9.24 11.29 21.51
C SER A 101 10.57 11.35 22.27
N GLN A 102 11.66 10.83 21.68
CA GLN A 102 13.00 10.89 22.27
C GLN A 102 13.73 12.20 21.98
N ALA A 103 13.36 12.93 20.92
CA ALA A 103 13.93 14.23 20.61
C ALA A 103 13.25 15.40 21.34
N ALA A 104 12.10 15.16 21.97
CA ALA A 104 11.30 16.14 22.71
C ALA A 104 11.41 15.99 24.25
N ALA A 105 12.27 15.08 24.73
CA ALA A 105 12.61 14.87 26.14
C ALA A 105 14.07 15.29 26.39
#